data_AF-A0A0Q9QIE1-F1
#
_entry.id   AF-A0A0Q9QIE1-F1
#
_cell.length_a   1.000
_cell.length_b   1.000
_cell.length_c   1.000
_cell.angle_alpha   90.00
_cell.angle_beta   90.00
_cell.angle_gamma   90.00
#
_symmetry.space_group_name_H-M   'P 1'
#
loop_
_entity.id
_entity.type
_entity.pdbx_description
1 polymer ?
#
loop_
_entity_poly.entity_id
_entity_poly.type
_entity_poly.pdbx_seq_one_letter_code
_entity_poly.pdbx_strand_id
1 'polypeptide(L)'
;MTEEQIRDGYERLDSSLRAPQDAFDRVEKRMGARRRRRRIGVAAGTAVVVAAVGGYTAVSMGGSDDGRNSVVAVDPPPAPLVMTRPDGSTYEFTDLTISCDPPGTAGSGSGSGDLSRVYLSSPMLIDGERVTQPFVLIEAAVEKLQRPRTFTLPIESADGSSEELPLTVFIADTEGGPDGNEVASSSPSTGTLRVTRASCDPTPVLQLELDVTLASEEQTDDGQSKQSLELVGLVR
;
A
#
# COMPACT_ATOMS: atom_id res chain seq x y z
N MET A 1 -44.47 -20.50 -26.25
CA MET A 1 -43.43 -20.05 -25.31
C MET A 1 -44.18 -19.38 -24.17
N THR A 2 -44.10 -19.92 -22.97
CA THR A 2 -44.89 -19.44 -21.82
C THR A 2 -44.16 -18.30 -21.11
N GLU A 3 -44.92 -17.43 -20.45
CA GLU A 3 -44.39 -16.28 -19.69
C GLU A 3 -43.36 -16.70 -18.64
N GLU A 4 -43.53 -17.90 -18.07
CA GLU A 4 -42.59 -18.52 -17.14
C GLU A 4 -41.22 -18.83 -17.76
N GLN A 5 -41.17 -19.23 -19.05
CA GLN A 5 -39.90 -19.52 -19.74
C GLN A 5 -39.10 -18.24 -20.01
N ILE A 6 -39.79 -17.11 -20.20
CA ILE A 6 -39.13 -15.81 -20.41
C ILE A 6 -38.56 -15.33 -19.08
N ARG A 7 -39.31 -15.44 -17.97
CA ARG A 7 -38.84 -15.02 -16.65
C ARG A 7 -37.63 -15.82 -16.17
N ASP A 8 -37.66 -17.15 -16.35
CA ASP A 8 -36.55 -18.03 -15.99
C ASP A 8 -35.28 -17.76 -16.84
N GLY A 9 -35.46 -17.32 -18.10
CA GLY A 9 -34.38 -16.87 -18.96
C GLY A 9 -33.70 -15.58 -18.47
N TYR A 10 -34.49 -14.60 -18.02
CA TYR A 10 -33.95 -13.34 -17.48
C TYR A 10 -33.30 -13.51 -16.11
N GLU A 11 -33.82 -14.37 -15.24
CA GLU A 11 -33.20 -14.67 -13.93
C GLU A 11 -31.83 -15.36 -14.09
N ARG A 12 -31.67 -16.25 -15.08
CA ARG A 12 -30.36 -16.85 -15.41
C ARG A 12 -29.37 -15.84 -15.96
N LEU A 13 -29.82 -14.90 -16.77
CA LEU A 13 -28.94 -13.86 -17.31
C LEU A 13 -28.49 -12.87 -16.22
N ASP A 14 -29.37 -12.48 -15.30
CA ASP A 14 -29.04 -11.61 -14.15
C ASP A 14 -28.00 -12.26 -13.22
N SER A 15 -28.14 -13.56 -12.95
CA SER A 15 -27.17 -14.31 -12.14
C SER A 15 -25.81 -14.49 -12.83
N SER A 16 -25.76 -14.53 -14.17
CA SER A 16 -24.51 -14.63 -14.93
C SER A 16 -23.76 -13.30 -15.10
N LEU A 17 -24.44 -12.17 -14.85
CA LEU A 17 -23.89 -10.82 -14.96
C LEU A 17 -23.47 -10.21 -13.62
N ARG A 18 -23.71 -10.89 -12.49
CA ARG A 18 -23.16 -10.48 -11.19
C ARG A 18 -21.67 -10.75 -11.19
N ALA A 19 -20.87 -9.69 -11.00
CA ALA A 19 -19.44 -9.79 -10.78
C ALA A 19 -19.17 -10.80 -9.63
N PRO A 20 -18.14 -11.66 -9.74
CA PRO A 20 -17.86 -12.65 -8.72
C PRO A 20 -17.52 -11.93 -7.41
N GLN A 21 -18.45 -12.00 -6.44
CA GLN A 21 -18.27 -11.42 -5.09
C GLN A 21 -17.16 -12.11 -4.27
N ASP A 22 -16.57 -13.19 -4.82
CA ASP A 22 -15.65 -14.06 -4.12
C ASP A 22 -14.16 -13.69 -4.24
N ALA A 23 -13.79 -12.67 -5.02
CA ALA A 23 -12.37 -12.35 -5.22
C ALA A 23 -11.72 -11.81 -3.94
N PHE A 24 -12.35 -10.82 -3.30
CA PHE A 24 -11.89 -10.26 -2.02
C PHE A 24 -12.07 -11.24 -0.86
N ASP A 25 -13.20 -11.94 -0.79
CA ASP A 25 -13.42 -13.00 0.21
C ASP A 25 -12.37 -14.12 0.11
N ARG A 26 -11.87 -14.44 -1.09
CA ARG A 26 -10.77 -15.41 -1.27
C ARG A 26 -9.43 -14.86 -0.86
N VAL A 27 -9.12 -13.60 -1.15
CA VAL A 27 -7.89 -12.94 -0.70
C VAL A 27 -7.89 -12.86 0.82
N GLU A 28 -8.98 -12.38 1.42
CA GLU A 28 -9.15 -12.24 2.86
C GLU A 28 -9.15 -13.61 3.58
N LYS A 29 -9.83 -14.64 3.05
CA LYS A 29 -9.71 -16.02 3.57
C LYS A 29 -8.32 -16.60 3.41
N ARG A 30 -7.60 -16.33 2.30
CA ARG A 30 -6.22 -16.79 2.12
C ARG A 30 -5.28 -16.13 3.12
N MET A 31 -5.43 -14.83 3.35
CA MET A 31 -4.66 -14.09 4.35
C MET A 31 -4.94 -14.58 5.77
N GLY A 32 -6.22 -14.76 6.14
CA GLY A 32 -6.64 -15.23 7.47
C GLY A 32 -6.24 -16.68 7.78
N ALA A 33 -6.38 -17.62 6.84
CA ALA A 33 -6.10 -19.03 7.07
C ALA A 33 -4.60 -19.35 7.21
N ARG A 34 -3.71 -18.56 6.58
CA ARG A 34 -2.26 -18.76 6.64
C ARG A 34 -1.64 -18.24 7.94
N ARG A 35 -2.19 -17.17 8.55
CA ARG A 35 -1.68 -16.58 9.80
C ARG A 35 -1.71 -17.54 10.99
N ARG A 36 -2.67 -18.48 11.05
CA ARG A 36 -2.75 -19.52 12.11
C ARG A 36 -1.59 -20.53 12.12
N ARG A 37 -0.90 -20.76 10.99
CA ARG A 37 0.18 -21.75 10.92
C ARG A 37 1.54 -21.24 11.42
N ARG A 38 1.73 -19.92 11.56
CA ARG A 38 3.03 -19.30 11.92
C ARG A 38 3.33 -19.23 13.43
N ARG A 39 2.43 -19.66 14.32
CA ARG A 39 2.66 -19.61 15.78
C ARG A 39 3.64 -20.67 16.32
N ILE A 40 4.20 -21.57 15.50
CA ILE A 40 4.98 -22.72 15.99
C ILE A 40 6.51 -22.59 15.77
N GLY A 41 7.03 -21.58 15.08
CA GLY A 41 8.50 -21.52 14.96
C GLY A 41 9.07 -20.21 14.46
N VAL A 42 9.53 -19.37 15.39
CA VAL A 42 10.68 -18.49 15.14
C VAL A 42 11.46 -18.36 16.46
N ALA A 43 12.59 -19.04 16.52
CA ALA A 43 13.69 -18.78 17.45
C ALA A 43 14.98 -18.71 16.61
N ALA A 44 15.86 -17.76 16.97
CA ALA A 44 17.12 -17.38 16.32
C ALA A 44 16.93 -16.57 15.02
N GLY A 45 17.53 -15.40 14.81
CA GLY A 45 18.63 -14.73 15.49
C GLY A 45 19.67 -14.31 14.43
N THR A 46 19.97 -13.00 14.35
CA THR A 46 21.27 -12.35 14.07
C THR A 46 21.12 -11.04 13.28
N ALA A 47 21.88 -10.03 13.72
CA ALA A 47 21.92 -8.66 13.25
C ALA A 47 22.94 -8.48 12.12
N VAL A 48 22.67 -7.58 11.15
CA VAL A 48 23.68 -7.08 10.22
C VAL A 48 23.49 -5.57 9.93
N VAL A 49 24.57 -4.85 10.26
CA VAL A 49 25.12 -3.53 9.91
C VAL A 49 24.45 -2.72 8.78
N VAL A 50 24.08 -1.48 9.13
CA VAL A 50 23.68 -0.38 8.22
C VAL A 50 24.92 0.28 7.60
N ALA A 51 24.96 0.39 6.27
CA ALA A 51 25.88 1.26 5.55
C ALA A 51 25.12 2.45 4.97
N ALA A 52 25.27 3.62 5.61
CA ALA A 52 24.75 4.89 5.13
C ALA A 52 25.68 5.46 4.05
N VAL A 53 25.18 5.59 2.83
CA VAL A 53 25.72 6.42 1.75
C VAL A 53 24.56 7.34 1.36
N GLY A 54 24.55 8.66 1.56
CA GLY A 54 25.63 9.62 1.50
C GLY A 54 25.37 10.51 0.27
N GLY A 55 24.59 11.59 0.43
CA GLY A 55 24.21 12.45 -0.69
C GLY A 55 23.50 13.75 -0.33
N TYR A 56 23.96 14.49 0.70
CA TYR A 56 23.54 15.88 0.91
C TYR A 56 24.57 16.83 0.30
N THR A 57 24.24 17.44 -0.83
CA THR A 57 24.94 18.65 -1.29
C THR A 57 24.49 19.83 -0.44
N ALA A 58 25.26 20.16 0.59
CA ALA A 58 25.12 21.42 1.31
C ALA A 58 25.71 22.55 0.46
N VAL A 59 24.85 23.42 -0.08
CA VAL A 59 25.28 24.66 -0.74
C VAL A 59 25.39 25.74 0.34
N SER A 60 26.59 25.99 0.84
CA SER A 60 26.86 27.18 1.66
C SER A 60 27.16 28.36 0.74
N MET A 61 26.17 29.21 0.50
CA MET A 61 26.43 30.55 -0.03
C MET A 61 26.52 31.51 1.15
N GLY A 62 27.77 31.82 1.54
CA GLY A 62 28.08 32.97 2.36
C GLY A 62 28.01 34.23 1.50
N GLY A 63 27.31 35.25 2.00
CA GLY A 63 27.25 36.57 1.39
C GLY A 63 26.57 37.54 2.33
N SER A 64 27.38 38.39 2.97
CA SER A 64 26.96 39.50 3.84
C SER A 64 26.21 40.60 3.07
N ASP A 65 25.45 41.33 3.88
CA ASP A 65 24.96 42.71 3.75
C ASP A 65 23.61 43.02 3.09
N ASP A 66 22.79 43.60 3.97
CA ASP A 66 21.78 44.64 3.81
C ASP A 66 20.51 44.39 2.98
N GLY A 67 19.42 44.29 3.74
CA GLY A 67 18.12 44.84 3.33
C GLY A 67 17.07 43.78 3.01
N ARG A 68 16.14 43.58 3.96
CA ARG A 68 14.74 43.17 3.76
C ARG A 68 14.49 42.26 2.54
N ASN A 69 15.03 41.04 2.56
CA ASN A 69 14.50 39.95 1.77
C ASN A 69 14.12 38.84 2.73
N SER A 70 12.82 38.74 3.05
CA SER A 70 12.28 37.50 3.60
C SER A 70 12.54 36.42 2.56
N VAL A 71 13.55 35.59 2.79
CA VAL A 71 13.74 34.35 2.04
C VAL A 71 12.50 33.52 2.37
N VAL A 72 11.52 33.56 1.46
CA VAL A 72 10.39 32.65 1.50
C VAL A 72 11.00 31.29 1.24
N ALA A 73 11.12 30.46 2.28
CA ALA A 73 11.46 29.06 2.11
C ALA A 73 10.37 28.47 1.21
N VAL A 74 10.70 28.25 -0.07
CA VAL A 74 9.84 27.51 -0.97
C VAL A 74 10.00 26.06 -0.56
N ASP A 75 8.92 25.47 -0.06
CA ASP A 75 8.92 24.04 0.27
C ASP A 75 9.35 23.27 -0.98
N PRO A 76 10.32 22.34 -0.86
CA PRO A 76 10.70 21.50 -1.99
C PRO A 76 9.45 20.77 -2.52
N PRO A 77 9.38 20.53 -3.83
CA PRO A 77 8.28 19.75 -4.40
C PRO A 77 8.19 18.39 -3.70
N PRO A 78 6.98 17.83 -3.55
CA PRO A 78 6.82 16.50 -2.99
C PRO A 78 7.67 15.50 -3.80
N ALA A 79 8.41 14.65 -3.09
CA ALA A 79 9.20 13.60 -3.71
C ALA A 79 8.25 12.50 -4.22
N PRO A 80 8.49 11.95 -5.42
CA PRO A 80 7.66 10.87 -5.95
C PRO A 80 7.68 9.65 -5.03
N LEU A 81 6.62 8.84 -5.09
CA LEU A 81 6.58 7.54 -4.43
C LEU A 81 7.28 6.52 -5.33
N VAL A 82 8.44 6.05 -4.91
CA VAL A 82 9.33 5.20 -5.71
C VAL A 82 9.53 3.87 -5.03
N MET A 83 9.34 2.79 -5.79
CA MET A 83 9.69 1.43 -5.42
C MET A 83 11.05 1.07 -6.01
N THR A 84 11.93 0.47 -5.23
CA THR A 84 13.21 -0.09 -5.70
C THR A 84 13.26 -1.59 -5.46
N ARG A 85 13.63 -2.34 -6.49
CA ARG A 85 13.75 -3.80 -6.47
C ARG A 85 15.14 -4.24 -6.02
N PRO A 86 15.33 -5.52 -5.66
CA PRO A 86 16.65 -6.05 -5.28
C PRO A 86 17.73 -5.94 -6.35
N ASP A 87 17.34 -5.88 -7.63
CA ASP A 87 18.27 -5.69 -8.75
C ASP A 87 18.67 -4.22 -8.98
N GLY A 88 18.12 -3.30 -8.18
CA GLY A 88 18.34 -1.86 -8.28
C GLY A 88 17.45 -1.15 -9.30
N SER A 89 16.57 -1.87 -10.01
CA SER A 89 15.56 -1.24 -10.86
C SER A 89 14.52 -0.50 -10.03
N THR A 90 14.03 0.62 -10.56
CA THR A 90 13.08 1.49 -9.87
C THR A 90 11.78 1.64 -10.65
N TYR A 91 10.68 1.76 -9.93
CA TYR A 91 9.37 2.10 -10.47
C TYR A 91 8.80 3.31 -9.72
N GLU A 92 8.47 4.36 -10.45
CA GLU A 92 7.79 5.55 -9.91
C GLU A 92 6.28 5.38 -10.04
N PHE A 93 5.54 5.44 -8.93
CA PHE A 93 4.09 5.43 -8.96
C PHE A 93 3.56 6.81 -9.36
N THR A 94 2.97 6.90 -10.54
CA THR A 94 2.28 8.10 -11.04
C THR A 94 0.77 8.01 -10.82
N ASP A 95 0.08 9.13 -11.00
CA ASP A 95 -1.39 9.22 -11.00
C ASP A 95 -2.03 8.66 -9.71
N LEU A 96 -1.36 8.88 -8.58
CA LEU A 96 -1.83 8.49 -7.27
C LEU A 96 -3.14 9.21 -6.94
N THR A 97 -4.13 8.43 -6.50
CA THR A 97 -5.44 8.92 -6.07
C THR A 97 -5.56 8.82 -4.57
N ILE A 98 -5.95 9.91 -3.91
CA ILE A 98 -6.35 9.91 -2.49
C ILE A 98 -7.88 9.92 -2.42
N SER A 99 -8.46 8.94 -1.74
CA SER A 99 -9.91 8.75 -1.65
C SER A 99 -10.33 8.27 -0.26
N CYS A 100 -11.57 8.50 0.12
CA CYS A 100 -12.19 7.85 1.29
C CYS A 100 -13.16 6.73 0.90
N ASP A 101 -13.33 6.53 -0.40
CA ASP A 101 -13.89 5.31 -0.94
C ASP A 101 -12.75 4.33 -1.20
N PRO A 102 -12.87 3.05 -0.81
CA PRO A 102 -11.89 2.03 -1.17
C PRO A 102 -11.76 1.96 -2.69
N PRO A 103 -10.55 1.70 -3.24
CA PRO A 103 -10.37 1.56 -4.67
C PRO A 103 -11.22 0.38 -5.17
N GLY A 104 -12.26 0.69 -5.95
CA GLY A 104 -13.12 -0.34 -6.54
C GLY A 104 -12.39 -1.11 -7.64
N THR A 105 -12.64 -2.42 -7.73
CA THR A 105 -12.43 -3.13 -9.00
C THR A 105 -13.50 -2.67 -9.98
N ALA A 106 -13.15 -2.44 -11.24
CA ALA A 106 -14.10 -2.07 -12.29
C ALA A 106 -15.31 -3.02 -12.25
N GLY A 107 -16.49 -2.49 -11.91
CA GLY A 107 -17.75 -3.25 -11.81
C GLY A 107 -18.26 -3.53 -10.39
N SER A 108 -17.49 -3.24 -9.34
CA SER A 108 -17.99 -3.17 -7.97
C SER A 108 -18.47 -1.76 -7.69
N GLY A 109 -19.79 -1.58 -7.52
CA GLY A 109 -20.35 -0.26 -7.21
C GLY A 109 -19.71 0.28 -5.94
N SER A 110 -19.25 1.54 -5.96
CA SER A 110 -18.80 2.24 -4.75
C SER A 110 -19.91 2.14 -3.70
N GLY A 111 -19.71 1.29 -2.71
CA GLY A 111 -20.46 1.40 -1.46
C GLY A 111 -20.24 2.82 -0.92
N SER A 112 -21.25 3.38 -0.26
CA SER A 112 -21.12 4.67 0.42
C SER A 112 -19.84 4.68 1.25
N GLY A 113 -18.90 5.57 0.94
CA GLY A 113 -17.58 5.63 1.54
C GLY A 113 -17.61 5.55 3.06
N ASP A 114 -16.87 4.58 3.60
CA ASP A 114 -16.59 4.55 5.02
C ASP A 114 -15.53 5.62 5.34
N LEU A 115 -15.97 6.74 5.90
CA LEU A 115 -15.10 7.84 6.31
C LEU A 115 -14.11 7.46 7.43
N SER A 116 -14.15 6.22 7.92
CA SER A 116 -13.17 5.68 8.86
C SER A 116 -11.77 5.52 8.25
N ARG A 117 -11.67 5.43 6.91
CA ARG A 117 -10.39 5.18 6.21
C ARG A 117 -10.16 6.16 5.06
N VAL A 118 -8.89 6.51 4.89
CA VAL A 118 -8.38 7.19 3.71
C VAL A 118 -7.40 6.27 2.98
N TYR A 119 -7.51 6.24 1.66
CA TYR A 119 -6.78 5.39 0.75
C TYR A 119 -5.89 6.25 -0.13
N LEU A 120 -4.66 5.81 -0.38
CA LEU A 120 -3.83 6.25 -1.49
C LEU A 120 -3.58 5.05 -2.38
N SER A 121 -3.89 5.17 -3.67
CA SER A 121 -3.67 4.07 -4.61
C SER A 121 -3.16 4.57 -5.96
N SER A 122 -2.30 3.78 -6.61
CA SER A 122 -1.99 3.98 -8.03
C SER A 122 -3.07 3.34 -8.92
N PRO A 123 -3.12 3.63 -10.23
CA PRO A 123 -4.03 2.94 -11.14
C PRO A 123 -3.77 1.43 -11.17
N MET A 124 -4.79 0.65 -10.87
CA MET A 124 -4.74 -0.82 -10.96
C MET A 124 -5.15 -1.26 -12.37
N LEU A 125 -4.18 -1.72 -13.15
CA LEU A 125 -4.41 -2.29 -14.48
C LEU A 125 -4.37 -3.80 -14.38
N ILE A 126 -5.45 -4.46 -14.79
CA ILE A 126 -5.61 -5.91 -14.70
C ILE A 126 -5.81 -6.49 -16.11
N ASP A 127 -5.09 -7.56 -16.42
CA ASP A 127 -5.32 -8.43 -17.57
C ASP A 127 -5.60 -9.86 -17.07
N GLY A 128 -6.83 -10.32 -17.27
CA GLY A 128 -7.33 -11.56 -16.67
C GLY A 128 -7.35 -11.49 -15.14
N GLU A 129 -6.48 -12.27 -14.50
CA GLU A 129 -6.34 -12.35 -13.04
C GLU A 129 -5.05 -11.69 -12.52
N ARG A 130 -4.31 -10.97 -13.39
CA ARG A 130 -2.99 -10.43 -13.06
C ARG A 130 -2.94 -8.92 -13.20
N VAL A 131 -2.22 -8.26 -12.29
CA VAL A 131 -1.82 -6.87 -12.51
C VAL A 131 -0.82 -6.80 -13.67
N THR A 132 -0.97 -5.82 -14.55
CA THR A 132 -0.08 -5.63 -15.72
C THR A 132 1.00 -4.58 -15.49
N GLN A 133 0.91 -3.83 -14.40
CA GLN A 133 1.92 -2.91 -13.91
C GLN A 133 1.96 -2.94 -12.37
N PRO A 134 3.06 -2.49 -11.75
CA PRO A 134 3.12 -2.36 -10.31
C PRO A 134 1.98 -1.49 -9.77
N PHE A 135 1.36 -1.96 -8.70
CA PHE A 135 0.25 -1.30 -8.01
C PHE A 135 0.61 -1.10 -6.54
N VAL A 136 0.34 0.11 -6.02
CA VAL A 136 0.47 0.42 -4.60
C VAL A 136 -0.90 0.78 -4.01
N LEU A 137 -1.14 0.29 -2.80
CA LEU A 137 -2.27 0.64 -1.96
C LEU A 137 -1.78 0.97 -0.56
N ILE A 138 -2.14 2.16 -0.06
CA ILE A 138 -1.93 2.57 1.32
C ILE A 138 -3.28 2.88 1.93
N GLU A 139 -3.59 2.23 3.05
CA GLU A 139 -4.82 2.46 3.79
C GLU A 139 -4.51 3.00 5.17
N ALA A 140 -5.17 4.07 5.58
CA ALA A 140 -4.98 4.72 6.88
C ALA A 140 -6.30 4.84 7.63
N ALA A 141 -6.36 4.31 8.86
CA ALA A 141 -7.52 4.47 9.73
C ALA A 141 -7.52 5.89 10.34
N VAL A 142 -8.41 6.75 9.87
CA VAL A 142 -8.46 8.19 10.20
C VAL A 142 -8.58 8.42 11.70
N GLU A 143 -9.44 7.65 12.38
CA GLU A 143 -9.64 7.76 13.83
C GLU A 143 -8.39 7.45 14.67
N LYS A 144 -7.46 6.64 14.14
CA LYS A 144 -6.20 6.25 14.80
C LYS A 144 -5.06 7.21 14.50
N LEU A 145 -5.28 8.17 13.59
CA LEU A 145 -4.29 9.07 13.01
C LEU A 145 -4.66 10.56 13.19
N GLN A 146 -5.42 10.88 14.26
CA GLN A 146 -5.80 12.26 14.61
C GLN A 146 -4.61 13.20 14.92
N ARG A 147 -3.41 12.64 15.10
CA ARG A 147 -2.17 13.37 15.36
C ARG A 147 -1.03 12.75 14.56
N PRO A 148 0.02 13.53 14.24
CA PRO A 148 1.20 12.99 13.59
C PRO A 148 1.77 11.78 14.35
N ARG A 149 2.04 10.70 13.64
CA ARG A 149 2.52 9.44 14.21
C ARG A 149 3.54 8.79 13.30
N THR A 150 4.59 8.22 13.91
CA THR A 150 5.58 7.40 13.22
C THR A 150 5.38 5.94 13.63
N PHE A 151 5.46 5.05 12.66
CA PHE A 151 5.38 3.61 12.79
C PHE A 151 6.72 3.00 12.37
N THR A 152 7.13 1.96 13.09
CA THR A 152 8.26 1.10 12.69
C THR A 152 7.67 -0.22 12.22
N LEU A 153 8.14 -0.72 11.08
CA LEU A 153 7.68 -2.01 10.55
C LEU A 153 8.29 -3.19 11.33
N PRO A 154 7.59 -4.33 11.44
CA PRO A 154 6.24 -4.57 10.92
C PRO A 154 5.15 -3.87 11.74
N ILE A 155 4.06 -3.46 11.08
CA ILE A 155 2.88 -2.95 11.81
C ILE A 155 2.05 -4.15 12.24
N GLU A 156 2.12 -4.47 13.53
CA GLU A 156 1.33 -5.52 14.13
C GLU A 156 0.04 -4.95 14.73
N SER A 157 -1.06 -5.69 14.58
CA SER A 157 -2.27 -5.46 15.35
C SER A 157 -2.17 -6.17 16.69
N ALA A 158 -2.77 -5.56 17.73
CA ALA A 158 -2.73 -6.12 19.08
C ALA A 158 -3.41 -7.49 19.17
N ASP A 159 -4.41 -7.74 18.32
CA ASP A 159 -5.23 -8.96 18.27
C ASP A 159 -4.90 -9.88 17.08
N GLY A 160 -4.09 -9.41 16.13
CA GLY A 160 -3.81 -10.12 14.88
C GLY A 160 -4.90 -9.94 13.80
N SER A 161 -5.82 -8.99 13.92
CA SER A 161 -6.76 -8.57 12.87
C SER A 161 -6.16 -7.48 11.97
N SER A 162 -6.40 -7.51 10.65
CA SER A 162 -5.99 -6.43 9.73
C SER A 162 -6.86 -5.19 9.88
N GLU A 163 -8.13 -5.34 10.29
CA GLU A 163 -9.07 -4.23 10.49
C GLU A 163 -8.62 -3.28 11.61
N GLU A 164 -7.86 -3.79 12.57
CA GLU A 164 -7.32 -2.99 13.67
C GLU A 164 -6.04 -2.21 13.30
N LEU A 165 -5.43 -2.45 12.15
CA LEU A 165 -4.19 -1.78 11.80
C LEU A 165 -4.45 -0.28 11.57
N PRO A 166 -3.67 0.61 12.21
CA PRO A 166 -3.79 2.05 11.97
C PRO A 166 -3.38 2.43 10.55
N LEU A 167 -2.57 1.58 9.91
CA LEU A 167 -2.04 1.80 8.59
C LEU A 167 -1.64 0.46 7.95
N THR A 168 -1.94 0.31 6.66
CA THR A 168 -1.50 -0.80 5.82
C THR A 168 -0.83 -0.24 4.57
N VAL A 169 0.31 -0.80 4.19
CA VAL A 169 0.96 -0.56 2.88
C VAL A 169 1.02 -1.91 2.17
N PHE A 170 0.58 -1.93 0.91
CA PHE A 170 0.59 -3.10 0.05
C PHE A 170 1.14 -2.72 -1.33
N ILE A 171 1.98 -3.58 -1.90
CA ILE A 171 2.42 -3.48 -3.29
C ILE A 171 2.22 -4.83 -3.96
N ALA A 172 1.61 -4.80 -5.14
CA ALA A 172 1.67 -5.89 -6.11
C ALA A 172 2.63 -5.48 -7.23
N ASP A 173 3.76 -6.19 -7.35
CA ASP A 173 4.76 -6.01 -8.38
C ASP A 173 4.63 -7.12 -9.44
N THR A 174 4.80 -6.73 -10.70
CA THR A 174 4.68 -7.62 -11.86
C THR A 174 5.97 -8.38 -12.15
N GLU A 175 7.09 -7.93 -11.59
CA GLU A 175 8.38 -8.60 -11.71
C GLU A 175 8.59 -9.63 -10.60
N GLY A 176 9.34 -10.71 -10.89
CA GLY A 176 9.66 -11.75 -9.90
C GLY A 176 9.18 -13.18 -10.24
N GLY A 177 8.50 -13.39 -11.36
CA GLY A 177 8.12 -14.74 -11.85
C GLY A 177 6.73 -14.78 -12.49
N PRO A 178 6.25 -15.96 -12.93
CA PRO A 178 4.93 -16.11 -13.57
C PRO A 178 3.76 -15.71 -12.66
N ASP A 179 3.98 -15.60 -11.35
CA ASP A 179 2.95 -15.33 -10.33
C ASP A 179 3.08 -13.94 -9.69
N GLY A 180 4.00 -13.08 -10.16
CA GLY A 180 4.25 -11.77 -9.56
C GLY A 180 4.82 -11.82 -8.13
N ASN A 181 4.92 -10.65 -7.49
CA ASN A 181 5.35 -10.50 -6.10
C ASN A 181 4.38 -9.58 -5.35
N GLU A 182 3.92 -10.02 -4.18
CA GLU A 182 3.08 -9.22 -3.29
C GLU A 182 3.83 -9.00 -1.98
N VAL A 183 3.90 -7.74 -1.53
CA VAL A 183 4.57 -7.36 -0.29
C VAL A 183 3.67 -6.46 0.55
N ALA A 184 3.76 -6.56 1.87
CA ALA A 184 2.91 -5.78 2.78
C ALA A 184 3.64 -5.29 4.04
N SER A 185 3.11 -4.23 4.67
CA SER A 185 3.65 -3.70 5.93
C SER A 185 3.42 -4.60 7.14
N SER A 186 2.52 -5.59 7.03
CA SER A 186 2.24 -6.61 8.05
C SER A 186 3.17 -7.82 7.99
N SER A 187 3.90 -7.96 6.89
CA SER A 187 4.92 -8.99 6.67
C SER A 187 6.20 -8.62 7.44
N PRO A 188 7.25 -9.47 7.52
CA PRO A 188 8.49 -9.16 8.24
C PRO A 188 9.33 -8.06 7.54
N SER A 189 8.73 -6.89 7.44
CA SER A 189 9.15 -5.67 6.78
C SER A 189 9.90 -4.78 7.78
N THR A 190 10.72 -3.85 7.28
CA THR A 190 11.56 -2.96 8.10
C THR A 190 11.40 -1.50 7.67
N GLY A 191 11.96 -0.59 8.45
CA GLY A 191 11.95 0.85 8.18
C GLY A 191 10.84 1.60 8.91
N THR A 192 10.60 2.83 8.48
CA THR A 192 9.71 3.79 9.15
C THR A 192 8.70 4.39 8.19
N LEU A 193 7.49 4.58 8.72
CA LEU A 193 6.45 5.34 8.05
C LEU A 193 5.92 6.41 8.99
N ARG A 194 5.91 7.66 8.55
CA ARG A 194 5.39 8.78 9.30
C ARG A 194 4.16 9.35 8.61
N VAL A 195 3.02 9.28 9.29
CA VAL A 195 1.80 9.99 8.88
C VAL A 195 1.78 11.34 9.58
N THR A 196 1.73 12.43 8.83
CA THR A 196 1.57 13.78 9.39
C THR A 196 0.12 14.22 9.42
N ARG A 197 -0.70 13.74 8.48
CA ARG A 197 -2.12 14.07 8.38
C ARG A 197 -2.89 12.97 7.66
N ALA A 198 -4.05 12.62 8.19
CA ALA A 198 -5.06 11.77 7.53
C ALA A 198 -6.44 12.37 7.81
N SER A 199 -7.26 12.58 6.77
CA SER A 199 -8.64 13.07 6.92
C SER A 199 -9.50 12.67 5.73
N CYS A 200 -10.80 12.55 5.96
CA CYS A 200 -11.84 12.45 4.93
C CYS A 200 -12.74 13.69 4.84
N ASP A 201 -12.63 14.61 5.80
CA ASP A 201 -13.46 15.81 5.90
C ASP A 201 -12.58 17.08 5.95
N PRO A 202 -12.91 18.14 5.19
CA PRO A 202 -13.90 18.23 4.10
C PRO A 202 -13.40 17.67 2.77
N THR A 203 -12.15 17.24 2.70
CA THR A 203 -11.52 16.68 1.49
C THR A 203 -10.57 15.57 1.91
N PRO A 204 -10.53 14.44 1.19
CA PRO A 204 -9.56 13.37 1.44
C PRO A 204 -8.13 13.92 1.43
N VAL A 205 -7.39 13.65 2.50
CA VAL A 205 -5.99 14.02 2.66
C VAL A 205 -5.27 12.86 3.33
N LEU A 206 -4.15 12.45 2.76
CA LEU A 206 -3.21 11.52 3.38
C LEU A 206 -1.79 12.02 3.11
N GLN A 207 -1.16 12.57 4.14
CA GLN A 207 0.21 13.07 4.10
C GLN A 207 1.12 12.09 4.83
N LEU A 208 2.07 11.52 4.10
CA LEU A 208 2.96 10.50 4.63
C LEU A 208 4.38 10.59 4.06
N GLU A 209 5.32 10.19 4.89
CA GLU A 209 6.73 9.98 4.56
C GLU A 209 7.03 8.50 4.76
N LEU A 210 7.60 7.86 3.73
CA LEU A 210 7.99 6.45 3.77
C LEU A 210 9.47 6.29 3.52
N ASP A 211 10.07 5.44 4.32
CA ASP A 211 11.38 4.83 4.10
C ASP A 211 11.28 3.41 4.66
N VAL A 212 10.80 2.48 3.82
CA VAL A 212 10.46 1.12 4.24
C VAL A 212 10.99 0.07 3.29
N THR A 213 11.31 -1.10 3.82
CA THR A 213 11.52 -2.32 3.03
C THR A 213 10.38 -3.29 3.33
N LEU A 214 9.52 -3.51 2.34
CA LEU A 214 8.38 -4.42 2.42
C LEU A 214 8.79 -5.82 2.00
N ALA A 215 8.47 -6.82 2.83
CA ALA A 215 8.77 -8.21 2.54
C ALA A 215 7.56 -8.95 1.96
N SER A 216 7.81 -9.92 1.09
CA SER A 216 6.75 -10.81 0.61
C SER A 216 6.28 -11.77 1.69
N GLU A 217 4.96 -11.96 1.79
CA GLU A 217 4.38 -13.05 2.58
C GLU A 217 4.52 -14.40 1.89
N GLU A 218 4.73 -14.38 0.57
CA GLU A 218 4.89 -15.58 -0.23
C GLU A 218 6.29 -16.15 -0.05
N GLN A 219 6.32 -17.47 0.09
CA GLN A 219 7.54 -18.24 0.11
C GLN A 219 7.67 -18.97 -1.22
N THR A 220 8.89 -19.01 -1.72
CA THR A 220 9.33 -19.96 -2.73
C THR A 220 9.16 -21.40 -2.22
N ASP A 221 9.22 -22.37 -3.12
CA ASP A 221 9.12 -23.80 -2.78
C ASP A 221 10.20 -24.25 -1.77
N ASP A 222 11.33 -23.54 -1.72
CA ASP A 222 12.44 -23.76 -0.80
C ASP A 222 12.25 -23.07 0.58
N GLY A 223 11.06 -22.49 0.82
CA GLY A 223 10.70 -21.83 2.07
C GLY A 223 11.30 -20.44 2.29
N GLN A 224 12.04 -19.91 1.31
CA GLN A 224 12.56 -18.53 1.33
C GLN A 224 11.46 -17.55 0.91
N SER A 225 11.35 -16.39 1.56
CA SER A 225 10.49 -15.30 1.07
C SER A 225 10.89 -14.92 -0.36
N LYS A 226 9.90 -14.66 -1.25
CA LYS A 226 10.16 -14.33 -2.66
C LYS A 226 11.15 -13.18 -2.81
N GLN A 227 10.70 -11.94 -2.56
CA GLN A 227 11.51 -10.74 -2.67
C GLN A 227 11.05 -9.66 -1.68
N SER A 228 11.96 -8.75 -1.38
CA SER A 228 11.67 -7.52 -0.63
C SER A 228 11.73 -6.33 -1.58
N LEU A 229 10.89 -5.32 -1.34
CA LEU A 229 10.85 -4.09 -2.12
C LEU A 229 11.10 -2.90 -1.20
N GLU A 230 11.99 -2.02 -1.59
CA GLU A 230 12.14 -0.72 -0.91
C GLU A 230 11.09 0.24 -1.45
N LEU A 231 10.46 1.01 -0.57
CA LEU A 231 9.48 2.04 -0.92
C LEU A 231 9.85 3.33 -0.18
N VAL A 232 10.17 4.37 -0.96
CA VAL A 232 10.54 5.68 -0.45
C VAL A 232 9.66 6.74 -1.10
N GLY A 233 9.20 7.72 -0.32
CA GLY A 233 8.44 8.84 -0.90
C GLY A 233 7.85 9.80 0.13
N LEU A 234 7.43 10.97 -0.38
CA LEU A 234 6.73 11.98 0.39
C LEU A 234 5.41 12.35 -0.30
N VAL A 235 4.30 11.91 0.26
CA VAL A 235 2.95 12.20 -0.22
C VAL A 235 2.40 13.42 0.55
N ARG A 236 1.85 14.40 -0.15
CA ARG A 236 1.37 15.69 0.43
C ARG A 236 -0.06 16.02 0.04
#